data_AF-A0A8X6WEC6-F1
#
_entry.id   AF-A0A8X6WEC6-F1
#
_cell.length_a   1.000
_cell.length_b   1.000
_cell.length_c   1.000
_cell.angle_alpha   90.00
_cell.angle_beta   90.00
_cell.angle_gamma   90.00
#
_symmetry.space_group_name_H-M   'P 1'
#
loop_
_entity.id
_entity.type
_entity.pdbx_description
1 polymer ?
#
loop_
_entity_poly.entity_id
_entity_poly.type
_entity_poly.pdbx_seq_one_letter_code
_entity_poly.pdbx_strand_id
1 'polypeptide(L)'
;MMSRSCGSKKTAQHATIDLLKDTFGDRLISRFGPVNWPPRSCDLTPLDYFLWGYVKSLVYVDKPQTLDHLEDNIRRVIADIWPQMLEKVIEN
;
A
#
# COMPACT_ATOMS: atom_id res chain seq x y z
N MET A 1 -7.19 10.69 -49.65
CA MET A 1 -8.51 10.21 -49.21
C MET A 1 -8.31 8.97 -48.36
N MET A 2 -8.77 9.02 -47.10
CA MET A 2 -8.92 7.92 -46.13
C MET A 2 -7.66 7.24 -45.55
N SER A 3 -7.02 7.91 -44.59
CA SER A 3 -6.31 7.19 -43.52
C SER A 3 -7.32 6.75 -42.47
N ARG A 4 -7.57 5.44 -42.37
CA ARG A 4 -8.43 4.85 -41.34
C ARG A 4 -7.69 4.92 -40.01
N SER A 5 -8.03 5.91 -39.18
CA SER A 5 -7.66 5.90 -37.78
C SER A 5 -8.38 4.73 -37.11
N CYS A 6 -7.63 3.67 -36.83
CA CYS A 6 -8.09 2.56 -36.00
C CYS A 6 -8.47 3.13 -34.64
N GLY A 7 -9.77 3.18 -34.35
CA GLY A 7 -10.28 3.60 -33.06
C GLY A 7 -9.81 2.59 -32.01
N SER A 8 -8.76 2.96 -31.28
CA SER A 8 -8.35 2.27 -30.05
C SER A 8 -9.57 2.17 -29.15
N LYS A 9 -10.06 0.93 -29.00
CA LYS A 9 -11.15 0.60 -28.09
C LYS A 9 -10.80 1.21 -26.73
N LYS A 10 -11.62 2.12 -26.20
CA LYS A 10 -11.50 2.54 -24.80
C LYS A 10 -11.70 1.28 -23.96
N THR A 11 -10.61 0.69 -23.52
CA THR A 11 -10.63 -0.47 -22.63
C THR A 11 -11.36 -0.06 -21.35
N ALA A 12 -12.23 -0.92 -20.82
CA ALA A 12 -13.05 -0.64 -19.64
C ALA A 12 -12.23 -0.08 -18.45
N GLN A 13 -10.95 -0.43 -18.38
CA GLN A 13 -9.97 0.08 -17.43
C GLN A 13 -9.82 1.61 -17.43
N HIS A 14 -9.83 2.27 -18.60
CA HIS A 14 -9.72 3.73 -18.67
C HIS A 14 -10.97 4.42 -18.09
N ALA A 15 -12.16 3.88 -18.39
CA ALA A 15 -13.41 4.42 -17.86
C ALA A 15 -13.53 4.23 -16.33
N THR A 16 -13.04 3.10 -15.80
CA THR A 16 -13.00 2.88 -14.34
C THR A 16 -12.01 3.82 -13.65
N ILE A 17 -10.85 4.11 -14.26
CA ILE A 17 -9.89 5.06 -13.68
C ILE A 17 -10.44 6.49 -13.66
N ASP A 18 -11.17 6.91 -14.68
CA ASP A 18 -11.79 8.25 -14.69
C ASP A 18 -12.84 8.40 -13.57
N LEU A 19 -13.65 7.36 -13.33
CA LEU A 19 -14.59 7.32 -12.19
C LEU A 19 -13.87 7.34 -10.83
N LEU A 20 -12.77 6.58 -10.70
CA LEU A 20 -11.99 6.54 -9.47
C LEU A 20 -11.23 7.84 -9.23
N LYS A 21 -10.79 8.54 -10.28
CA LYS A 21 -10.20 9.88 -10.18
C LYS A 21 -11.21 10.90 -9.67
N ASP A 22 -12.47 10.83 -10.13
CA ASP A 22 -13.55 11.69 -9.64
C ASP A 22 -13.81 11.49 -8.13
N THR A 23 -13.70 10.23 -7.66
CA THR A 23 -13.97 9.88 -6.26
C THR A 23 -12.76 10.11 -5.33
N PHE A 24 -11.54 9.80 -5.77
CA PHE A 24 -10.33 9.74 -4.93
C PHE A 24 -9.26 10.78 -5.28
N GLY A 25 -9.42 11.54 -6.37
CA GLY A 25 -8.48 12.56 -6.82
C GLY A 25 -7.04 12.02 -6.99
N ASP A 26 -6.07 12.77 -6.47
CA ASP A 26 -4.63 12.43 -6.53
C ASP A 26 -4.22 11.30 -5.57
N ARG A 27 -5.14 10.80 -4.74
CA ARG A 27 -4.87 9.69 -3.81
C ARG A 27 -5.00 8.31 -4.46
N LEU A 28 -5.24 8.27 -5.78
CA LEU A 28 -5.42 7.04 -6.52
C LEU A 28 -4.07 6.41 -6.89
N ILE A 29 -3.76 5.28 -6.26
CA ILE A 29 -2.63 4.42 -6.64
C ILE A 29 -3.08 3.55 -7.82
N SER A 30 -2.66 3.92 -9.03
CA SER A 30 -2.95 3.17 -10.26
C SER A 30 -1.75 3.19 -11.19
N ARG A 31 -1.62 2.16 -12.02
CA ARG A 31 -0.61 2.08 -13.10
C ARG A 31 -0.69 3.26 -14.08
N PHE A 32 -1.87 3.88 -14.20
CA PHE A 32 -2.12 5.08 -15.01
C PHE A 32 -2.51 6.30 -14.16
N GLY A 33 -2.16 6.27 -12.87
CA GLY A 33 -2.30 7.40 -11.95
C GLY A 33 -1.22 8.46 -12.18
N PRO A 34 -1.31 9.62 -11.51
CA PRO A 34 -0.34 10.71 -11.65
C PRO A 34 1.08 10.32 -11.22
N VAL A 35 1.19 9.36 -10.30
CA VAL A 35 2.45 8.75 -9.88
C VAL A 35 2.61 7.41 -10.60
N ASN A 36 3.69 7.27 -11.37
CA ASN A 36 4.04 6.02 -12.06
C ASN A 36 4.58 5.01 -11.05
N TRP A 37 3.67 4.28 -10.39
CA TRP A 37 4.05 3.23 -9.47
C TRP A 37 4.48 1.96 -10.23
N PRO A 38 5.67 1.41 -9.95
CA PRO A 38 6.07 0.13 -10.53
C PRO A 38 5.09 -0.99 -10.12
N PRO A 39 4.96 -2.06 -10.92
CA PRO A 39 4.17 -3.22 -10.54
C PRO A 39 4.66 -3.79 -9.19
N ARG A 40 3.73 -4.10 -8.26
CA ARG A 40 4.00 -4.54 -6.87
C ARG A 40 4.46 -3.43 -5.91
N SER A 41 3.93 -2.24 -6.08
CA SER A 41 4.26 -1.04 -5.30
C SER A 41 3.74 -1.02 -3.85
N CYS A 42 2.80 -1.89 -3.48
CA CYS A 42 2.36 -2.02 -2.07
C CYS A 42 3.46 -2.53 -1.13
N ASP A 43 4.56 -3.07 -1.68
CA ASP A 43 5.66 -3.66 -0.89
C ASP A 43 6.88 -2.73 -0.81
N LEU A 44 6.82 -1.51 -1.37
CA LEU A 44 7.99 -0.66 -1.61
C LEU A 44 8.23 0.46 -0.59
N THR A 45 7.31 0.69 0.35
CA THR A 45 7.68 1.57 1.46
C THR A 45 8.59 0.75 2.39
N PRO A 46 9.80 1.24 2.74
CA PRO A 46 10.67 0.56 3.69
C PRO A 46 9.93 0.25 5.00
N LEU A 47 8.98 1.12 5.36
CA LEU A 47 8.05 0.93 6.45
C LEU A 47 7.15 -0.30 6.24
N ASP A 48 6.40 -0.42 5.16
CA ASP A 48 5.49 -1.57 4.96
C ASP A 48 6.26 -2.90 4.82
N TYR A 49 7.45 -2.90 4.22
CA TYR A 49 8.27 -4.13 4.14
C TYR A 49 8.82 -4.55 5.51
N PHE A 50 9.46 -3.61 6.22
CA PHE A 50 10.16 -3.92 7.47
C PHE A 50 9.21 -3.94 8.67
N LEU A 51 8.39 -2.91 8.83
CA LEU A 51 7.48 -2.75 9.98
C LEU A 51 6.45 -3.88 10.02
N TRP A 52 5.84 -4.21 8.89
CA TRP A 52 4.82 -5.26 8.87
C TRP A 52 5.40 -6.62 9.24
N GLY A 53 6.57 -6.99 8.69
CA GLY A 53 7.27 -8.21 9.05
C GLY A 53 7.69 -8.25 10.52
N TYR A 54 8.23 -7.13 11.00
CA TYR A 54 8.66 -6.97 12.39
C TYR A 54 7.50 -7.08 13.39
N VAL A 55 6.46 -6.27 13.21
CA VAL A 55 5.25 -6.27 14.06
C VAL A 55 4.60 -7.65 14.07
N LYS A 56 4.45 -8.27 12.90
CA LYS A 56 3.85 -9.61 12.81
C LYS A 56 4.67 -10.64 13.57
N SER A 57 6.01 -10.60 13.49
CA SER A 57 6.83 -11.54 14.25
C SER A 57 6.64 -11.38 15.77
N LEU A 58 6.50 -10.17 16.28
CA LEU A 58 6.33 -9.89 17.70
C LEU A 58 4.92 -10.17 18.22
N VAL A 59 3.89 -9.78 17.47
CA VAL A 59 2.48 -9.95 17.87
C VAL A 59 2.10 -11.43 18.02
N TYR A 60 2.67 -12.30 17.18
CA TYR A 60 2.36 -13.73 17.18
C TYR A 60 3.27 -14.59 18.08
N VAL A 61 4.30 -14.03 18.72
CA VAL A 61 5.16 -14.76 19.68
C VAL A 61 4.33 -15.33 20.83
N ASP A 62 3.41 -14.53 21.36
CA ASP A 62 2.57 -14.91 22.51
C ASP A 62 1.39 -15.84 22.13
N LYS A 63 1.25 -16.19 20.84
CA LYS A 63 0.18 -17.05 20.30
C LYS A 63 -1.22 -16.69 20.85
N PRO A 64 -1.68 -15.44 20.64
CA PRO A 64 -2.95 -14.98 21.19
C PRO A 64 -4.10 -15.90 20.75
N GLN A 65 -4.89 -16.36 21.73
CA GLN A 65 -6.03 -17.26 21.52
C GLN A 65 -7.35 -16.51 21.33
N THR A 66 -7.37 -15.22 21.64
CA THR A 66 -8.55 -14.35 21.55
C THR A 66 -8.23 -13.07 20.78
N LEU A 67 -9.26 -12.43 20.23
CA LEU A 67 -9.10 -11.16 19.51
C LEU A 67 -8.63 -10.03 20.44
N ASP A 68 -9.11 -10.00 21.69
CA ASP A 68 -8.70 -8.98 22.66
C ASP A 68 -7.19 -9.05 22.96
N HIS A 69 -6.67 -10.27 23.15
CA HIS A 69 -5.22 -10.47 23.35
C HIS A 69 -4.41 -10.08 22.12
N LEU A 70 -4.94 -10.33 20.92
CA LEU A 70 -4.30 -9.91 19.67
C LEU A 70 -4.26 -8.38 19.57
N GLU A 71 -5.37 -7.70 19.88
CA GLU A 71 -5.45 -6.23 19.87
C GLU A 71 -4.48 -5.61 20.87
N ASP A 72 -4.44 -6.12 22.11
CA ASP A 72 -3.54 -5.62 23.15
C ASP A 72 -2.07 -5.84 22.77
N ASN A 73 -1.75 -7.00 22.17
CA ASN A 73 -0.40 -7.25 21.67
C ASN A 73 -0.01 -6.32 20.52
N ILE A 74 -0.92 -6.03 19.59
CA ILE A 74 -0.66 -5.06 18.52
C ILE A 74 -0.39 -3.68 19.13
N ARG A 75 -1.23 -3.22 20.07
CA ARG A 75 -1.04 -1.91 20.74
C ARG A 75 0.29 -1.84 21.49
N ARG A 76 0.65 -2.90 22.22
CA ARG A 76 1.92 -3.00 22.95
C ARG A 76 3.11 -2.94 22.00
N VAL A 77 3.12 -3.78 20.96
CA VAL A 77 4.22 -3.85 20.00
C VAL A 77 4.38 -2.53 19.25
N ILE A 78 3.30 -1.89 18.84
CA ILE A 78 3.36 -0.57 18.18
C ILE A 78 3.88 0.51 19.14
N ALA A 79 3.47 0.49 20.41
CA ALA A 79 3.97 1.44 21.41
C ALA A 79 5.47 1.23 21.74
N ASP A 80 5.96 -0.01 21.67
CA ASP A 80 7.37 -0.35 21.86
C ASP A 80 8.24 -0.07 20.63
N ILE A 81 7.66 0.19 19.45
CA ILE A 81 8.42 0.57 18.27
C ILE A 81 8.96 1.99 18.47
N TRP A 82 10.28 2.06 18.66
CA TRP A 82 10.99 3.31 18.84
C TRP A 82 10.98 4.14 17.54
N PRO A 83 10.63 5.44 17.59
CA PRO A 83 10.68 6.33 16.43
C PRO A 83 12.05 6.34 15.73
N GLN A 84 13.12 6.19 16.51
CA GLN A 84 14.49 6.13 16.01
C GLN A 84 14.77 4.90 15.13
N MET A 85 14.01 3.82 15.30
CA MET A 85 14.10 2.64 14.42
C MET A 85 13.46 2.93 13.05
N LEU A 86 12.41 3.76 13.01
CA LEU A 86 11.75 4.17 11.78
C LEU A 86 12.60 5.17 10.98
N GLU A 87 13.28 6.09 11.65
CA GLU A 87 14.21 7.04 11.01
C GLU A 87 15.32 6.32 10.24
N LYS A 88 15.93 5.29 10.85
CA LYS A 88 16.98 4.48 10.19
C LYS A 88 16.48 3.68 8.97
N VAL A 89 15.20 3.34 8.94
CA VAL A 89 14.58 2.60 7.83
C VAL A 89 14.24 3.55 6.68
N ILE A 90 14.05 4.84 6.95
CA ILE A 90 13.83 5.89 5.94
C ILE A 90 15.17 6.41 5.39
N GLU A 91 16.24 6.37 6.19
CA GLU A 91 17.59 6.80 5.80
C GLU A 91 18.39 5.76 4.97
N ASN A 92 17.90 4.51 4.83
CA ASN A 92 18.50 3.47 3.97
C ASN A 92 17.90 3.47 2.56
#